data_AF-A0A8H4SLH5-F1
#
_entry.id   AF-A0A8H4SLH5-F1
#
_cell.length_a   1.000
_cell.length_b   1.000
_cell.length_c   1.000
_cell.angle_alpha   90.00
_cell.angle_beta   90.00
_cell.angle_gamma   90.00
#
_symmetry.space_group_name_H-M   'P 1'
#
loop_
_entity.id
_entity.type
_entity.pdbx_description
1 polymer ?
#
loop_
_entity_poly.entity_id
_entity_poly.type
_entity_poly.pdbx_seq_one_letter_code
_entity_poly.pdbx_strand_id
1 'polypeptide(L)'
;MTPQRYRRSAVACQNCRERKVRCSVSITGIPCAGCTQDRTECVVRERLRRRRQQTGSLAARRPPQETVQVDHPRAEPNSVPLSNPSASMDRESPDLVRQAPEAVQMGISGDGGTRSISERRNEVAERTGVEISSTVLGQDKKTGQVPFYTGESPGFASILDVCAQPNQTMPRHILLSPNIPASLSTQDREFLQHKGVFTMPQKNTFTELLRAYFHHIHPIMPIVDVKVFFNSNQGTQTGEWNSLLLWSMFFAAANFVGESIWSLEGYSSRKEMKYAMFSRAKCMYDNGGEMDKVVLIQSALLMGFWHSKEDGHAQPWYWVGVAISLCQILGLHRDPDSAKVNSVFPGCRRFIWRRLWWSCFFRDRWLSLTLGRPLRINLDDCDLPMPSAADLLGDVAEIPASITSAYFPNDLPQLANYWVILIKLSKLLGEILALSYKPLGASPTLQQFDLLKTELLQFRIPDRPGHGQSRLAAFYLYHLQLHYQ
;
A
#
# COMPACT_ATOMS: atom_id res chain seq x y z
N MET A 1 12.01 -40.56 -2.02
CA MET A 1 11.02 -40.17 -0.99
C MET A 1 11.12 -38.66 -0.75
N THR A 2 10.05 -37.90 -0.95
CA THR A 2 10.01 -36.46 -0.65
C THR A 2 9.93 -36.22 0.87
N PRO A 3 10.63 -35.22 1.43
CA PRO A 3 10.52 -34.91 2.86
C PRO A 3 9.12 -34.36 3.17
N GLN A 4 8.32 -35.16 3.87
CA GLN A 4 6.95 -34.81 4.23
C GLN A 4 6.99 -33.59 5.17
N ARG A 5 6.49 -32.43 4.71
CA ARG A 5 6.45 -31.20 5.51
C ARG A 5 5.58 -31.41 6.74
N TYR A 6 6.22 -31.75 7.85
CA TYR A 6 5.62 -31.97 9.17
C TYR A 6 4.66 -30.81 9.51
N ARG A 7 3.35 -31.10 9.64
CA ARG A 7 2.36 -30.12 10.12
C ARG A 7 2.76 -29.63 11.53
N ARG A 8 2.44 -28.37 11.86
CA ARG A 8 2.59 -27.88 13.24
C ARG A 8 1.48 -28.48 14.10
N SER A 9 1.83 -29.18 15.17
CA SER A 9 0.86 -29.63 16.17
C SER A 9 0.13 -28.42 16.75
N ALA A 10 -1.21 -28.40 16.70
CA ALA A 10 -2.02 -27.35 17.34
C ALA A 10 -2.02 -27.44 18.88
N VAL A 11 -1.49 -28.55 19.43
CA VAL A 11 -1.39 -28.85 20.86
C VAL A 11 0.03 -29.34 21.15
N ALA A 12 0.57 -28.98 22.31
CA ALA A 12 1.86 -29.44 22.82
C ALA A 12 1.72 -29.95 24.26
N CYS A 13 2.49 -30.98 24.63
CA CYS A 13 2.59 -31.42 26.02
C CYS A 13 3.30 -30.37 26.90
N GLN A 14 3.15 -30.48 28.22
CA GLN A 14 3.74 -29.54 29.18
C GLN A 14 5.26 -29.43 29.05
N ASN A 15 5.98 -30.55 29.06
CA ASN A 15 7.45 -30.59 28.96
C ASN A 15 8.01 -29.91 27.69
N CYS A 16 7.43 -30.17 26.51
CA CYS A 16 7.87 -29.47 25.29
C CYS A 16 7.53 -27.97 25.31
N ARG A 17 6.42 -27.58 25.97
CA ARG A 17 5.98 -26.19 26.06
C ARG A 17 6.87 -25.36 27.00
N GLU A 18 7.25 -25.92 28.14
CA GLU A 18 8.17 -25.30 29.10
C GLU A 18 9.57 -25.11 28.50
N ARG A 19 10.08 -26.15 27.81
CA ARG A 19 11.36 -26.08 27.07
C ARG A 19 11.30 -25.29 25.76
N LYS A 20 10.12 -24.77 25.37
CA LYS A 20 9.88 -24.02 24.11
C LYS A 20 10.32 -24.76 22.83
N VAL A 21 10.30 -26.09 22.84
CA VAL A 21 10.68 -26.95 21.70
C VAL A 21 9.47 -27.49 20.94
N ARG A 22 9.69 -27.94 19.69
CA ARG A 22 8.61 -28.45 18.83
C ARG A 22 8.07 -29.78 19.36
N CYS A 23 6.80 -29.79 19.78
CA CYS A 23 6.11 -31.01 20.22
C CYS A 23 5.53 -31.82 19.04
N SER A 24 5.87 -33.10 18.95
CA SER A 24 5.37 -34.06 17.95
C SER A 24 4.16 -34.88 18.41
N VAL A 25 3.49 -34.49 19.51
CA VAL A 25 2.41 -35.26 20.15
C VAL A 25 1.20 -35.52 19.22
N SER A 26 0.93 -34.63 18.27
CA SER A 26 -0.14 -34.83 17.27
C SER A 26 0.20 -35.82 16.15
N ILE A 27 1.42 -36.35 16.14
CA ILE A 27 1.97 -37.22 15.08
C ILE A 27 2.46 -38.55 15.66
N THR A 28 3.10 -38.52 16.83
CA THR A 28 3.62 -39.72 17.53
C THR A 28 2.73 -40.21 18.67
N GLY A 29 1.66 -39.47 18.98
CA GLY A 29 0.83 -39.75 20.15
C GLY A 29 1.51 -39.34 21.46
N ILE A 30 1.01 -39.90 22.56
CA ILE A 30 1.57 -39.75 23.91
C ILE A 30 2.27 -41.08 24.27
N PRO A 31 3.57 -41.10 24.61
CA PRO A 31 4.48 -39.96 24.68
C PRO A 31 4.94 -39.45 23.31
N CYS A 32 5.19 -38.15 23.22
CA CYS A 32 5.73 -37.55 22.00
C CYS A 32 7.22 -37.87 21.84
N ALA A 33 7.72 -37.88 20.60
CA ALA A 33 9.11 -38.25 20.29
C ALA A 33 10.17 -37.58 21.19
N GLY A 34 10.02 -36.29 21.52
CA GLY A 34 10.92 -35.59 22.46
C GLY A 34 10.87 -36.21 23.86
N CYS A 35 9.70 -36.27 24.48
CA CYS A 35 9.51 -36.91 25.79
C CYS A 35 9.96 -38.37 25.82
N THR A 36 9.79 -39.13 24.72
CA THR A 36 10.29 -40.50 24.58
C THR A 36 11.81 -40.56 24.60
N GLN A 37 12.49 -39.67 23.86
CA GLN A 37 13.95 -39.59 23.82
C GLN A 37 14.53 -39.10 25.16
N ASP A 38 13.90 -38.11 25.78
CA ASP A 38 14.27 -37.57 27.10
C ASP A 38 13.86 -38.48 28.27
N ARG A 39 13.11 -39.58 28.02
CA ARG A 39 12.52 -40.47 29.04
C ARG A 39 11.70 -39.73 30.12
N THR A 40 10.97 -38.69 29.72
CA THR A 40 10.15 -37.85 30.61
C THR A 40 8.65 -38.05 30.37
N GLU A 41 7.84 -37.79 31.40
CA GLU A 41 6.39 -37.89 31.31
C GLU A 41 5.81 -36.90 30.28
N CYS A 42 4.83 -37.33 29.49
CA CYS A 42 4.29 -36.56 28.37
C CYS A 42 2.83 -36.13 28.60
N VAL A 43 2.62 -35.22 29.57
CA VAL A 43 1.28 -34.77 29.95
C VAL A 43 0.73 -33.74 28.94
N VAL A 44 -0.44 -34.03 28.36
CA VAL A 44 -1.23 -33.08 27.55
C VAL A 44 -2.49 -32.71 28.33
N ARG A 45 -2.64 -31.43 28.69
CA ARG A 45 -3.87 -30.94 29.31
C ARG A 45 -4.97 -30.74 28.27
N GLU A 46 -6.00 -31.57 28.33
CA GLU A 46 -7.19 -31.43 27.50
C GLU A 46 -8.03 -30.21 27.96
N ARG A 47 -8.46 -29.36 27.01
CA ARG A 47 -9.41 -28.27 27.32
C ARG A 47 -10.81 -28.88 27.44
N LEU A 48 -11.30 -29.03 28.68
CA LEU A 48 -12.65 -29.50 28.98
C LEU A 48 -13.70 -28.71 28.18
N ARG A 49 -14.33 -29.38 27.21
CA ARG A 49 -15.37 -28.82 26.35
C ARG A 49 -16.67 -28.74 27.16
N ARG A 50 -17.17 -27.54 27.46
CA ARG A 50 -18.45 -27.36 28.20
C ARG A 50 -19.58 -28.11 27.47
N ARG A 51 -20.11 -29.16 28.11
CA ARG A 51 -21.29 -29.93 27.67
C ARG A 51 -22.52 -29.00 27.69
N ARG A 52 -23.13 -28.73 26.53
CA ARG A 52 -24.54 -28.30 26.47
C ARG A 52 -25.40 -29.56 26.62
N GLN A 53 -26.33 -29.53 27.57
CA GLN A 53 -27.35 -30.56 27.70
C GLN A 53 -28.30 -30.48 26.49
N GLN A 54 -28.55 -31.60 25.84
CA GLN A 54 -29.70 -31.78 24.95
C GLN A 54 -30.60 -32.82 25.60
N THR A 55 -31.80 -32.39 26.00
CA THR A 55 -32.94 -33.28 26.23
C THR A 55 -33.38 -33.85 24.88
N GLY A 56 -33.66 -35.15 24.83
CA GLY A 56 -33.76 -35.89 23.57
C GLY A 56 -35.18 -36.05 23.03
N SER A 57 -35.24 -36.63 21.83
CA SER A 57 -36.34 -37.50 21.39
C SER A 57 -35.77 -38.62 20.51
N LEU A 58 -36.45 -39.76 20.44
CA LEU A 58 -35.94 -41.06 19.99
C LEU A 58 -36.55 -41.51 18.66
N ALA A 59 -35.70 -41.92 17.71
CA ALA A 59 -35.92 -42.95 16.67
C ALA A 59 -34.71 -42.99 15.71
N ALA A 60 -34.27 -44.08 15.09
CA ALA A 60 -34.31 -45.52 15.40
C ALA A 60 -33.13 -46.17 14.63
N ARG A 61 -32.58 -47.32 15.08
CA ARG A 61 -31.40 -47.97 14.45
C ARG A 61 -31.76 -49.17 13.56
N ARG A 62 -31.10 -49.31 12.40
CA ARG A 62 -30.56 -50.60 11.88
C ARG A 62 -29.65 -50.43 10.64
N PRO A 63 -28.49 -51.14 10.58
CA PRO A 63 -27.66 -51.38 9.37
C PRO A 63 -27.63 -52.92 9.03
N PRO A 64 -26.71 -53.48 8.19
CA PRO A 64 -26.09 -53.08 6.90
C PRO A 64 -26.18 -54.19 5.79
N GLN A 65 -25.61 -53.96 4.58
CA GLN A 65 -25.00 -54.94 3.62
C GLN A 65 -24.39 -54.14 2.42
N GLU A 66 -23.13 -54.31 1.97
CA GLU A 66 -22.50 -55.38 1.13
C GLU A 66 -23.06 -55.45 -0.31
N THR A 67 -22.33 -55.65 -1.43
CA THR A 67 -20.89 -55.82 -1.82
C THR A 67 -20.73 -55.33 -3.30
N VAL A 68 -19.56 -55.22 -3.96
CA VAL A 68 -18.73 -56.25 -4.65
C VAL A 68 -17.45 -55.60 -5.26
N GLN A 69 -16.36 -56.37 -5.46
CA GLN A 69 -15.02 -55.98 -5.95
C GLN A 69 -14.73 -56.39 -7.43
N VAL A 70 -13.42 -56.60 -7.76
CA VAL A 70 -12.77 -57.19 -8.97
C VAL A 70 -12.30 -56.17 -10.03
N ASP A 71 -11.02 -56.06 -10.44
CA ASP A 71 -9.74 -56.54 -9.85
C ASP A 71 -8.48 -55.86 -10.47
N HIS A 72 -7.26 -56.30 -10.07
CA HIS A 72 -5.94 -55.98 -10.66
C HIS A 72 -5.32 -57.20 -11.39
N PRO A 73 -4.23 -57.00 -12.18
CA PRO A 73 -3.00 -57.74 -11.84
C PRO A 73 -1.68 -56.92 -11.89
N ARG A 74 -0.62 -57.53 -11.36
CA ARG A 74 0.73 -56.99 -11.07
C ARG A 74 1.78 -57.22 -12.18
N ALA A 75 2.88 -56.46 -12.15
CA ALA A 75 4.26 -57.01 -12.15
C ALA A 75 5.31 -55.97 -11.64
N GLU A 76 6.28 -56.43 -10.85
CA GLU A 76 7.57 -55.76 -10.51
C GLU A 76 8.73 -56.72 -10.93
N PRO A 77 9.99 -56.61 -10.46
CA PRO A 77 10.89 -55.46 -10.25
C PRO A 77 12.23 -55.63 -11.02
N ASN A 78 13.19 -54.70 -10.87
CA ASN A 78 14.63 -55.06 -10.89
C ASN A 78 15.51 -54.03 -10.14
N SER A 79 16.73 -54.42 -9.78
CA SER A 79 17.37 -54.00 -8.52
C SER A 79 18.87 -53.67 -8.57
N VAL A 80 19.32 -52.68 -7.75
CA VAL A 80 20.67 -52.58 -7.09
C VAL A 80 21.87 -52.23 -8.02
N PRO A 81 23.05 -51.71 -7.57
CA PRO A 81 23.52 -51.15 -6.26
C PRO A 81 24.03 -49.68 -6.29
N LEU A 82 24.49 -49.16 -5.14
CA LEU A 82 25.37 -47.99 -5.03
C LEU A 82 26.84 -48.31 -5.33
N SER A 83 27.60 -47.34 -5.85
CA SER A 83 29.06 -47.22 -5.69
C SER A 83 29.53 -45.77 -5.90
N ASN A 84 30.30 -45.24 -4.96
CA ASN A 84 31.14 -44.02 -5.09
C ASN A 84 32.60 -44.51 -5.10
N PRO A 85 33.53 -43.86 -5.83
CA PRO A 85 34.33 -42.85 -5.14
C PRO A 85 34.79 -41.62 -5.97
N SER A 86 34.91 -40.51 -5.25
CA SER A 86 35.97 -39.48 -5.30
C SER A 86 36.73 -39.17 -6.61
N ALA A 87 36.61 -37.92 -7.07
CA ALA A 87 37.74 -37.11 -7.55
C ALA A 87 37.47 -35.61 -7.31
N SER A 88 38.48 -34.88 -6.84
CA SER A 88 38.45 -33.45 -6.49
C SER A 88 38.72 -32.54 -7.69
N MET A 89 38.15 -31.33 -7.67
CA MET A 89 38.87 -30.12 -8.10
C MET A 89 38.34 -28.90 -7.35
N ASP A 90 39.25 -28.20 -6.67
CA ASP A 90 39.01 -26.98 -5.91
C ASP A 90 38.80 -25.77 -6.82
N ARG A 91 38.00 -24.80 -6.35
CA ARG A 91 38.23 -23.37 -6.64
C ARG A 91 37.60 -22.49 -5.57
N GLU A 92 38.43 -21.64 -4.99
CA GLU A 92 38.14 -20.85 -3.81
C GLU A 92 37.13 -19.72 -4.08
N SER A 93 36.47 -19.26 -3.03
CA SER A 93 35.73 -17.99 -3.00
C SER A 93 35.86 -17.40 -1.59
N PRO A 94 36.21 -16.12 -1.42
CA PRO A 94 36.53 -15.56 -0.11
C PRO A 94 35.28 -15.24 0.71
N ASP A 95 35.23 -15.75 1.95
CA ASP A 95 34.21 -15.43 2.94
C ASP A 95 34.36 -13.99 3.47
N LEU A 96 33.24 -13.25 3.51
CA LEU A 96 33.11 -12.03 4.32
C LEU A 96 32.21 -12.32 5.52
N VAL A 97 32.85 -12.58 6.65
CA VAL A 97 32.21 -12.84 7.94
C VAL A 97 31.45 -11.61 8.42
N ARG A 98 30.11 -11.70 8.47
CA ARG A 98 29.26 -10.75 9.19
C ARG A 98 29.30 -11.05 10.70
N GLN A 99 30.18 -10.37 11.43
CA GLN A 99 30.08 -10.30 12.88
C GLN A 99 28.86 -9.46 13.28
N ALA A 100 28.03 -9.99 14.18
CA ALA A 100 26.99 -9.21 14.87
C ALA A 100 27.59 -8.62 16.16
N PRO A 101 27.32 -7.35 16.50
CA PRO A 101 27.84 -6.75 17.72
C PRO A 101 27.15 -7.35 18.96
N GLU A 102 27.96 -7.74 19.94
CA GLU A 102 27.50 -8.27 21.22
C GLU A 102 26.85 -7.17 22.08
N ALA A 103 25.78 -7.51 22.80
CA ALA A 103 25.10 -6.58 23.68
C ALA A 103 25.85 -6.44 25.02
N VAL A 104 26.54 -5.31 25.21
CA VAL A 104 27.16 -4.97 26.51
C VAL A 104 26.06 -4.66 27.53
N GLN A 105 25.94 -5.54 28.53
CA GLN A 105 24.91 -5.44 29.56
C GLN A 105 25.47 -4.72 30.80
N MET A 106 25.40 -3.38 30.82
CA MET A 106 25.67 -2.60 32.03
C MET A 106 24.41 -2.51 32.90
N GLY A 107 24.51 -2.99 34.13
CA GLY A 107 23.43 -2.90 35.12
C GLY A 107 23.33 -1.51 35.74
N ILE A 108 22.10 -1.02 35.92
CA ILE A 108 21.80 0.12 36.79
C ILE A 108 20.71 -0.32 37.77
N SER A 109 20.99 -0.15 39.04
CA SER A 109 20.08 -0.41 40.16
C SER A 109 19.22 0.83 40.45
N GLY A 110 17.94 0.64 40.81
CA GLY A 110 17.18 1.65 41.56
C GLY A 110 15.95 2.23 40.88
N ASP A 111 14.80 1.56 41.12
CA ASP A 111 13.45 2.10 41.31
C ASP A 111 12.75 2.94 40.21
N GLY A 112 11.40 2.87 40.16
CA GLY A 112 10.57 3.77 39.32
C GLY A 112 9.83 3.16 38.11
N GLY A 113 9.16 2.02 38.28
CA GLY A 113 7.90 1.73 37.55
C GLY A 113 7.88 1.73 36.00
N THR A 114 8.94 1.29 35.33
CA THR A 114 8.99 1.19 33.85
C THR A 114 8.26 -0.06 33.32
N ARG A 115 6.97 0.07 32.96
CA ARG A 115 6.25 -0.95 32.16
C ARG A 115 7.01 -1.24 30.85
N SER A 116 7.08 -2.50 30.46
CA SER A 116 7.82 -2.92 29.26
C SER A 116 7.19 -2.39 27.97
N ILE A 117 8.03 -2.19 26.94
CA ILE A 117 7.58 -1.76 25.61
C ILE A 117 6.58 -2.77 25.00
N SER A 118 6.72 -4.06 25.34
CA SER A 118 5.78 -5.13 24.99
C SER A 118 4.38 -4.92 25.59
N GLU A 119 4.28 -4.55 26.87
CA GLU A 119 2.99 -4.33 27.53
C GLU A 119 2.27 -3.12 26.93
N ARG A 120 2.99 -2.01 26.70
CA ARG A 120 2.42 -0.83 26.02
C ARG A 120 1.91 -1.16 24.60
N ARG A 121 2.62 -1.99 23.83
CA ARG A 121 2.17 -2.41 22.49
C ARG A 121 0.92 -3.28 22.53
N ASN A 122 0.83 -4.21 23.48
CA ASN A 122 -0.36 -5.05 23.65
C ASN A 122 -1.57 -4.22 24.09
N GLU A 123 -1.42 -3.32 25.07
CA GLU A 123 -2.50 -2.42 25.50
C GLU A 123 -3.03 -1.55 24.34
N VAL A 124 -2.17 -1.02 23.47
CA VAL A 124 -2.60 -0.23 22.30
C VAL A 124 -3.32 -1.10 21.26
N ALA A 125 -2.84 -2.31 21.00
CA ALA A 125 -3.48 -3.24 20.07
C ALA A 125 -4.87 -3.68 20.56
N GLU A 126 -5.00 -4.00 21.86
CA GLU A 126 -6.27 -4.36 22.49
C GLU A 126 -7.28 -3.20 22.48
N ARG A 127 -6.84 -1.98 22.82
CA ARG A 127 -7.68 -0.77 22.70
C ARG A 127 -8.18 -0.54 21.28
N THR A 128 -7.29 -0.66 20.28
CA THR A 128 -7.65 -0.50 18.86
C THR A 128 -8.69 -1.55 18.42
N GLY A 129 -8.55 -2.81 18.86
CA GLY A 129 -9.52 -3.87 18.55
C GLY A 129 -10.90 -3.64 19.17
N VAL A 130 -10.95 -3.15 20.42
CA VAL A 130 -12.21 -2.79 21.09
C VAL A 130 -12.88 -1.61 20.39
N GLU A 131 -12.11 -0.58 20.01
CA GLU A 131 -12.63 0.60 19.31
C GLU A 131 -13.18 0.29 17.91
N ILE A 132 -12.49 -0.58 17.15
CA ILE A 132 -13.01 -1.10 15.87
C ILE A 132 -14.38 -1.75 16.11
N SER A 133 -14.50 -2.61 17.13
CA SER A 133 -15.75 -3.29 17.46
C SER A 133 -16.88 -2.32 17.85
N SER A 134 -16.63 -1.36 18.76
CA SER A 134 -17.67 -0.40 19.20
C SER A 134 -18.12 0.54 18.08
N THR A 135 -17.19 0.96 17.22
CA THR A 135 -17.48 1.80 16.04
C THR A 135 -18.31 1.04 15.01
N VAL A 136 -17.94 -0.20 14.69
CA VAL A 136 -18.68 -1.07 13.76
C VAL A 136 -20.10 -1.36 14.26
N LEU A 137 -20.28 -1.48 15.58
CA LEU A 137 -21.59 -1.67 16.23
C LEU A 137 -22.36 -0.36 16.46
N GLY A 138 -21.86 0.78 15.99
CA GLY A 138 -22.56 2.07 16.00
C GLY A 138 -22.66 2.76 17.37
N GLN A 139 -21.82 2.38 18.33
CA GLN A 139 -21.94 2.83 19.73
C GLN A 139 -21.20 4.14 20.05
N ASP A 140 -20.31 4.61 19.17
CA ASP A 140 -19.52 5.82 19.36
C ASP A 140 -19.54 6.73 18.12
N LYS A 141 -19.88 8.01 18.33
CA LYS A 141 -19.66 9.11 17.35
C LYS A 141 -18.93 10.23 18.06
N LYS A 142 -17.63 10.38 17.79
CA LYS A 142 -16.76 11.41 18.37
C LYS A 142 -16.14 12.27 17.28
N THR A 143 -15.85 13.52 17.59
CA THR A 143 -15.22 14.47 16.66
C THR A 143 -13.73 14.14 16.44
N GLY A 144 -13.27 14.21 15.17
CA GLY A 144 -11.85 14.07 14.82
C GLY A 144 -11.43 12.72 14.20
N GLN A 145 -12.37 11.83 13.89
CA GLN A 145 -12.09 10.45 13.48
C GLN A 145 -11.32 10.31 12.14
N VAL A 146 -10.53 9.24 12.04
CA VAL A 146 -9.73 8.84 10.87
C VAL A 146 -10.33 7.62 10.15
N PRO A 147 -10.26 7.55 8.80
CA PRO A 147 -10.73 6.39 8.04
C PRO A 147 -9.87 5.15 8.32
N PHE A 148 -10.54 4.02 8.57
CA PHE A 148 -9.94 2.70 8.64
C PHE A 148 -10.75 1.72 7.78
N TYR A 149 -10.07 0.95 6.94
CA TYR A 149 -10.67 -0.08 6.10
C TYR A 149 -10.43 -1.47 6.69
N THR A 150 -11.50 -2.23 6.92
CA THR A 150 -11.48 -3.53 7.60
C THR A 150 -10.99 -4.69 6.72
N GLY A 151 -10.80 -4.47 5.42
CA GLY A 151 -10.61 -5.51 4.43
C GLY A 151 -11.90 -6.24 4.05
N GLU A 152 -11.78 -7.25 3.19
CA GLU A 152 -12.88 -8.15 2.78
C GLU A 152 -12.74 -9.56 3.38
N SER A 153 -13.79 -10.37 3.23
CA SER A 153 -13.77 -11.81 3.49
C SER A 153 -12.82 -12.54 2.51
N PRO A 154 -12.03 -13.55 2.94
CA PRO A 154 -12.04 -14.24 4.24
C PRO A 154 -11.11 -13.62 5.30
N GLY A 155 -10.87 -12.30 5.28
CA GLY A 155 -10.08 -11.58 6.28
C GLY A 155 -10.82 -11.30 7.59
N PHE A 156 -10.31 -10.35 8.40
CA PHE A 156 -10.89 -9.96 9.70
C PHE A 156 -12.35 -9.51 9.60
N ALA A 157 -12.75 -8.93 8.47
CA ALA A 157 -14.13 -8.55 8.16
C ALA A 157 -15.13 -9.71 8.32
N SER A 158 -14.70 -10.96 8.10
CA SER A 158 -15.55 -12.16 8.31
C SER A 158 -16.03 -12.30 9.76
N ILE A 159 -15.27 -11.79 10.73
CA ILE A 159 -15.68 -11.78 12.16
C ILE A 159 -16.82 -10.77 12.36
N LEU A 160 -16.74 -9.60 11.70
CA LEU A 160 -17.79 -8.58 11.74
C LEU A 160 -19.07 -9.12 11.09
N ASP A 161 -18.95 -9.84 9.98
CA ASP A 161 -20.08 -10.46 9.28
C ASP A 161 -20.77 -11.56 10.13
N VAL A 162 -20.02 -12.34 10.90
CA VAL A 162 -20.57 -13.32 11.86
C VAL A 162 -21.27 -12.65 13.05
N CYS A 163 -20.83 -11.45 13.44
CA CYS A 163 -21.45 -10.66 14.50
C CYS A 163 -22.64 -9.79 14.02
N ALA A 164 -22.87 -9.70 12.70
CA ALA A 164 -23.97 -8.94 12.13
C ALA A 164 -25.33 -9.60 12.40
N GLN A 165 -26.38 -8.79 12.51
CA GLN A 165 -27.75 -9.33 12.55
C GLN A 165 -28.16 -9.85 11.15
N PRO A 166 -29.07 -10.84 11.07
CA PRO A 166 -29.64 -11.24 9.78
C PRO A 166 -30.22 -10.03 9.04
N ASN A 167 -29.83 -9.86 7.77
CA ASN A 167 -30.12 -8.71 6.90
C ASN A 167 -29.37 -7.40 7.20
N GLN A 168 -28.43 -7.36 8.15
CA GLN A 168 -27.57 -6.19 8.37
C GLN A 168 -26.24 -6.34 7.61
N THR A 169 -25.93 -5.40 6.71
CA THR A 169 -24.59 -5.27 6.10
C THR A 169 -23.69 -4.41 6.97
N MET A 170 -22.48 -4.90 7.27
CA MET A 170 -21.49 -4.17 8.07
C MET A 170 -20.62 -3.27 7.18
N PRO A 171 -20.39 -2.00 7.54
CA PRO A 171 -19.55 -1.10 6.76
C PRO A 171 -18.09 -1.58 6.77
N ARG A 172 -17.44 -1.57 5.61
CA ARG A 172 -16.01 -1.92 5.49
C ARG A 172 -15.08 -0.75 5.78
N HIS A 173 -15.57 0.48 5.65
CA HIS A 173 -14.86 1.67 6.12
C HIS A 173 -15.52 2.21 7.38
N ILE A 174 -14.71 2.39 8.42
CA ILE A 174 -15.13 2.91 9.71
C ILE A 174 -14.27 4.11 10.12
N LEU A 175 -14.73 4.83 11.13
CA LEU A 175 -14.14 6.06 11.62
C LEU A 175 -13.62 5.86 13.05
N LEU A 176 -12.32 5.56 13.18
CA LEU A 176 -11.67 5.37 14.49
C LEU A 176 -11.22 6.72 15.06
N SER A 177 -11.11 6.84 16.38
CA SER A 177 -10.48 8.01 16.99
C SER A 177 -9.02 8.12 16.53
N PRO A 178 -8.50 9.33 16.33
CA PRO A 178 -7.09 9.48 16.05
C PRO A 178 -6.30 9.06 17.30
N ASN A 179 -5.35 8.15 17.14
CA ASN A 179 -4.32 7.97 18.16
C ASN A 179 -3.66 9.34 18.38
N ILE A 180 -3.63 9.80 19.64
CA ILE A 180 -3.02 11.08 20.00
C ILE A 180 -1.59 11.07 19.43
N PRO A 181 -1.21 12.04 18.58
CA PRO A 181 0.12 12.05 17.99
C PRO A 181 1.17 12.02 19.10
N ALA A 182 2.11 11.08 19.00
CA ALA A 182 3.36 11.25 19.70
C ALA A 182 4.00 12.52 19.14
N SER A 183 4.17 13.56 19.96
CA SER A 183 4.95 14.72 19.57
C SER A 183 6.32 14.26 19.09
N LEU A 184 6.84 14.85 17.99
CA LEU A 184 8.21 14.58 17.56
C LEU A 184 9.15 14.65 18.76
N SER A 185 10.05 13.68 18.88
CA SER A 185 11.06 13.74 19.92
C SER A 185 11.97 14.95 19.69
N THR A 186 12.56 15.48 20.76
CA THR A 186 13.52 16.59 20.65
C THR A 186 14.66 16.24 19.69
N GLN A 187 15.12 14.97 19.72
CA GLN A 187 16.19 14.47 18.85
C GLN A 187 15.77 14.46 17.38
N ASP A 188 14.56 14.00 17.05
CA ASP A 188 14.04 14.02 15.68
C ASP A 188 13.88 15.46 15.17
N ARG A 189 13.37 16.35 16.03
CA ARG A 189 13.18 17.77 15.71
C ARG A 189 14.52 18.47 15.44
N GLU A 190 15.54 18.24 16.27
CA GLU A 190 16.89 18.77 16.08
C GLU A 190 17.54 18.21 14.81
N PHE A 191 17.37 16.92 14.53
CA PHE A 191 17.86 16.29 13.30
C PHE A 191 17.20 16.90 12.04
N LEU A 192 15.89 17.06 12.04
CA LEU A 192 15.13 17.70 10.94
C LEU A 192 15.52 19.18 10.75
N GLN A 193 15.76 19.91 11.85
CA GLN A 193 16.27 21.28 11.81
C GLN A 193 17.66 21.34 11.19
N HIS A 194 18.59 20.47 11.60
CA HIS A 194 19.94 20.38 11.03
C HIS A 194 19.93 19.96 9.56
N LYS A 195 18.96 19.12 9.14
CA LYS A 195 18.72 18.78 7.73
C LYS A 195 18.00 19.89 6.94
N GLY A 196 17.69 21.02 7.57
CA GLY A 196 17.06 22.18 6.93
C GLY A 196 15.63 21.92 6.47
N VAL A 197 14.92 20.97 7.08
CA VAL A 197 13.52 20.62 6.71
C VAL A 197 12.54 21.74 7.09
N PHE A 198 12.83 22.50 8.15
CA PHE A 198 12.03 23.65 8.56
C PHE A 198 12.47 24.98 7.89
N THR A 199 13.52 24.95 7.05
CA THR A 199 14.03 26.13 6.34
C THR A 199 13.34 26.26 4.98
N MET A 200 12.20 26.95 4.95
CA MET A 200 11.43 27.18 3.72
C MET A 200 12.15 28.10 2.72
N PRO A 201 11.90 27.96 1.39
CA PRO A 201 12.46 28.86 0.38
C PRO A 201 11.99 30.31 0.52
N GLN A 202 12.69 31.25 -0.13
CA GLN A 202 12.28 32.65 -0.18
C GLN A 202 10.88 32.82 -0.82
N LYS A 203 10.14 33.86 -0.43
CA LYS A 203 8.73 34.07 -0.83
C LYS A 203 8.49 34.01 -2.34
N ASN A 204 9.40 34.55 -3.17
CA ASN A 204 9.31 34.45 -4.62
C ASN A 204 9.45 32.98 -5.08
N THR A 205 10.55 32.33 -4.73
CA THR A 205 10.83 30.92 -5.05
C THR A 205 9.69 30.01 -4.61
N PHE A 206 9.18 30.20 -3.39
CA PHE A 206 8.03 29.48 -2.84
C PHE A 206 6.80 29.63 -3.75
N THR A 207 6.48 30.85 -4.17
CA THR A 207 5.33 31.16 -5.03
C THR A 207 5.48 30.56 -6.42
N GLU A 208 6.68 30.67 -7.02
CA GLU A 208 6.98 30.09 -8.33
C GLU A 208 6.99 28.56 -8.33
N LEU A 209 7.44 27.92 -7.25
CA LEU A 209 7.38 26.46 -7.09
C LEU A 209 5.93 25.97 -6.95
N LEU A 210 5.07 26.69 -6.22
CA LEU A 210 3.63 26.37 -6.18
C LEU A 210 2.98 26.58 -7.55
N ARG A 211 3.28 27.67 -8.25
CA ARG A 211 2.78 27.89 -9.63
C ARG A 211 3.25 26.77 -10.56
N ALA A 212 4.53 26.43 -10.53
CA ALA A 212 5.08 25.34 -11.32
C ALA A 212 4.40 23.99 -11.02
N TYR A 213 4.05 23.71 -9.75
CA TYR A 213 3.30 22.50 -9.39
C TYR A 213 1.88 22.48 -9.98
N PHE A 214 1.06 23.49 -9.71
CA PHE A 214 -0.33 23.52 -10.16
C PHE A 214 -0.47 23.72 -11.67
N HIS A 215 0.51 24.37 -12.30
CA HIS A 215 0.53 24.56 -13.74
C HIS A 215 1.02 23.32 -14.50
N HIS A 216 2.12 22.67 -14.08
CA HIS A 216 2.77 21.61 -14.87
C HIS A 216 2.62 20.18 -14.32
N ILE A 217 2.16 19.97 -13.10
CA ILE A 217 2.12 18.62 -12.48
C ILE A 217 0.70 18.23 -12.14
N HIS A 218 -0.03 19.10 -11.43
CA HIS A 218 -1.40 18.81 -11.03
C HIS A 218 -2.33 18.35 -12.18
N PRO A 219 -2.28 18.90 -13.41
CA PRO A 219 -3.21 18.50 -14.47
C PRO A 219 -3.11 17.03 -14.93
N ILE A 220 -1.97 16.36 -14.68
CA ILE A 220 -1.77 14.92 -14.97
C ILE A 220 -1.53 14.05 -13.73
N MET A 221 -1.31 14.69 -12.59
CA MET A 221 -1.11 14.05 -11.29
C MET A 221 -1.93 14.82 -10.25
N PRO A 222 -3.28 14.77 -10.32
CA PRO A 222 -4.17 15.67 -9.57
C PRO A 222 -4.37 15.19 -8.14
N ILE A 223 -3.27 15.00 -7.41
CA ILE A 223 -3.24 14.27 -6.14
C ILE A 223 -3.46 15.16 -4.91
N VAL A 224 -3.61 16.47 -5.08
CA VAL A 224 -3.81 17.45 -3.99
C VAL A 224 -5.25 17.95 -4.03
N ASP A 225 -5.92 18.01 -2.87
CA ASP A 225 -7.20 18.70 -2.74
C ASP A 225 -6.95 20.21 -2.77
N VAL A 226 -7.30 20.85 -3.87
CA VAL A 226 -6.99 22.25 -4.17
C VAL A 226 -7.72 23.18 -3.21
N LYS A 227 -9.00 22.88 -2.92
CA LYS A 227 -9.83 23.65 -2.00
C LYS A 227 -9.24 23.62 -0.60
N VAL A 228 -8.90 22.43 -0.08
CA VAL A 228 -8.28 22.29 1.25
C VAL A 228 -6.92 22.98 1.27
N PHE A 229 -6.09 22.77 0.25
CA PHE A 229 -4.72 23.33 0.20
C PHE A 229 -4.69 24.87 0.26
N PHE A 230 -5.58 25.55 -0.48
CA PHE A 230 -5.62 27.02 -0.48
C PHE A 230 -6.45 27.61 0.68
N ASN A 231 -7.43 26.90 1.22
CA ASN A 231 -8.21 27.38 2.37
C ASN A 231 -7.46 27.27 3.71
N SER A 232 -6.55 26.30 3.86
CA SER A 232 -5.72 26.16 5.08
C SER A 232 -4.86 27.40 5.39
N ASN A 233 -4.69 28.32 4.44
CA ASN A 233 -3.91 29.55 4.56
C ASN A 233 -4.76 30.79 4.94
N GLN A 234 -6.05 30.63 5.30
CA GLN A 234 -6.96 31.74 5.58
C GLN A 234 -7.23 32.01 7.09
N GLY A 235 -6.21 31.85 7.94
CA GLY A 235 -6.13 32.63 9.19
C GLY A 235 -6.69 32.04 10.49
N THR A 236 -6.60 30.72 10.73
CA THR A 236 -6.79 30.14 12.08
C THR A 236 -5.50 29.50 12.62
N GLN A 237 -5.36 29.45 13.95
CA GLN A 237 -4.10 29.23 14.69
C GLN A 237 -3.44 27.83 14.56
N THR A 238 -3.87 27.02 13.60
CA THR A 238 -3.25 25.72 13.23
C THR A 238 -3.00 25.61 11.72
N GLY A 239 -3.22 26.69 10.95
CA GLY A 239 -3.19 26.72 9.49
C GLY A 239 -1.80 26.90 8.88
N GLU A 240 -0.89 25.96 9.13
CA GLU A 240 0.34 25.83 8.35
C GLU A 240 0.20 24.73 7.29
N TRP A 241 0.77 24.95 6.11
CA TRP A 241 0.87 23.90 5.10
C TRP A 241 1.75 22.76 5.58
N ASN A 242 1.39 21.52 5.24
CA ASN A 242 2.15 20.35 5.61
C ASN A 242 3.54 20.35 4.94
N SER A 243 4.62 20.41 5.74
CA SER A 243 6.00 20.49 5.25
C SER A 243 6.43 19.30 4.40
N LEU A 244 5.97 18.07 4.70
CA LEU A 244 6.27 16.89 3.89
C LEU A 244 5.65 17.01 2.49
N LEU A 245 4.37 17.41 2.43
CA LEU A 245 3.68 17.64 1.16
C LEU A 245 4.34 18.78 0.37
N LEU A 246 4.65 19.91 1.01
CA LEU A 246 5.32 21.06 0.36
C LEU A 246 6.67 20.66 -0.25
N TRP A 247 7.56 20.02 0.51
CA TRP A 247 8.85 19.61 -0.04
C TRP A 247 8.71 18.60 -1.18
N SER A 248 7.69 17.73 -1.13
CA SER A 248 7.37 16.80 -2.22
C SER A 248 6.84 17.51 -3.47
N MET A 249 6.00 18.53 -3.31
CA MET A 249 5.51 19.38 -4.40
C MET A 249 6.65 20.18 -5.02
N PHE A 250 7.48 20.83 -4.21
CA PHE A 250 8.63 21.62 -4.65
C PHE A 250 9.67 20.77 -5.38
N PHE A 251 9.97 19.58 -4.85
CA PHE A 251 10.82 18.59 -5.49
C PHE A 251 10.35 18.28 -6.93
N ALA A 252 9.06 17.99 -7.11
CA ALA A 252 8.51 17.71 -8.43
C ALA A 252 8.51 18.98 -9.31
N ALA A 253 8.14 20.13 -8.75
CA ALA A 253 8.05 21.42 -9.44
C ALA A 253 9.40 21.97 -9.92
N ALA A 254 10.50 21.62 -9.25
CA ALA A 254 11.86 22.08 -9.59
C ALA A 254 12.27 21.76 -11.05
N ASN A 255 11.63 20.79 -11.71
CA ASN A 255 11.86 20.51 -13.13
C ASN A 255 11.44 21.67 -14.07
N PHE A 256 10.52 22.52 -13.63
CA PHE A 256 9.85 23.54 -14.46
C PHE A 256 10.27 24.98 -14.13
N VAL A 257 11.04 25.22 -13.07
CA VAL A 257 11.53 26.56 -12.72
C VAL A 257 12.76 26.98 -13.54
N GLY A 258 12.87 28.28 -13.80
CA GLY A 258 14.00 28.90 -14.51
C GLY A 258 15.25 29.09 -13.65
N GLU A 259 16.33 29.54 -14.28
CA GLU A 259 17.63 29.79 -13.65
C GLU A 259 17.56 30.83 -12.52
N SER A 260 16.87 31.94 -12.76
CA SER A 260 16.63 32.99 -11.77
C SER A 260 16.08 32.49 -10.43
N ILE A 261 15.36 31.37 -10.41
CA ILE A 261 14.73 30.82 -9.20
C ILE A 261 15.71 29.96 -8.40
N TRP A 262 16.48 29.09 -9.04
CA TRP A 262 17.43 28.24 -8.30
C TRP A 262 18.72 28.97 -7.93
N SER A 263 19.17 29.94 -8.73
CA SER A 263 20.31 30.80 -8.38
C SER A 263 19.99 31.75 -7.21
N LEU A 264 18.74 32.24 -7.10
CA LEU A 264 18.30 33.10 -5.98
C LEU A 264 18.34 32.38 -4.63
N GLU A 265 18.08 31.07 -4.62
CA GLU A 265 18.22 30.21 -3.44
C GLU A 265 19.66 29.74 -3.19
N GLY A 266 20.64 30.19 -4.00
CA GLY A 266 22.04 29.85 -3.85
C GLY A 266 22.45 28.47 -4.39
N TYR A 267 21.62 27.80 -5.18
CA TYR A 267 21.99 26.54 -5.83
C TYR A 267 22.83 26.79 -7.09
N SER A 268 23.76 25.87 -7.38
CA SER A 268 24.59 25.88 -8.60
C SER A 268 23.85 25.36 -9.83
N SER A 269 22.76 24.61 -9.64
CA SER A 269 21.97 24.05 -10.73
C SER A 269 20.56 23.61 -10.30
N ARG A 270 19.67 23.46 -11.29
CA ARG A 270 18.36 22.82 -11.11
C ARG A 270 18.47 21.40 -10.52
N LYS A 271 19.51 20.62 -10.88
CA LYS A 271 19.71 19.25 -10.34
C LYS A 271 19.96 19.30 -8.83
N GLU A 272 20.77 20.25 -8.37
CA GLU A 272 21.08 20.44 -6.96
C GLU A 272 19.85 20.90 -6.17
N MET A 273 19.12 21.92 -6.65
CA MET A 273 17.87 22.36 -6.03
C MET A 273 16.87 21.20 -5.89
N LYS A 274 16.67 20.44 -6.97
CA LYS A 274 15.80 19.26 -7.00
C LYS A 274 16.24 18.18 -6.01
N TYR A 275 17.55 17.91 -5.89
CA TYR A 275 18.09 16.98 -4.90
C TYR A 275 17.88 17.47 -3.45
N ALA A 276 18.13 18.75 -3.18
CA ALA A 276 17.93 19.33 -1.85
C ALA A 276 16.45 19.22 -1.39
N MET A 277 15.50 19.51 -2.28
CA MET A 277 14.07 19.36 -2.01
C MET A 277 13.66 17.89 -1.81
N PHE A 278 14.15 16.97 -2.64
CA PHE A 278 13.93 15.54 -2.45
C PHE A 278 14.48 15.03 -1.12
N SER A 279 15.70 15.47 -0.76
CA SER A 279 16.36 15.12 0.49
C SER A 279 15.56 15.60 1.72
N ARG A 280 15.06 16.84 1.70
CA ARG A 280 14.16 17.37 2.75
C ARG A 280 12.83 16.61 2.81
N ALA A 281 12.20 16.34 1.67
CA ALA A 281 10.96 15.56 1.61
C ALA A 281 11.15 14.15 2.20
N LYS A 282 12.18 13.43 1.76
CA LYS A 282 12.52 12.09 2.27
C LYS A 282 12.87 12.12 3.75
N CYS A 283 13.63 13.11 4.21
CA CYS A 283 13.99 13.25 5.62
C CYS A 283 12.75 13.48 6.50
N MET A 284 11.82 14.33 6.05
CA MET A 284 10.52 14.53 6.72
C MET A 284 9.63 13.28 6.65
N TYR A 285 9.67 12.50 5.56
CA TYR A 285 8.92 11.25 5.45
C TYR A 285 9.43 10.21 6.46
N ASP A 286 10.75 10.05 6.55
CA ASP A 286 11.38 9.01 7.37
C ASP A 286 11.39 9.35 8.88
N ASN A 287 11.46 10.64 9.25
CA ASN A 287 11.71 11.08 10.64
C ASN A 287 10.67 12.11 11.15
N GLY A 288 9.78 12.62 10.29
CA GLY A 288 8.83 13.68 10.64
C GLY A 288 7.58 13.22 11.39
N GLY A 289 7.41 11.92 11.62
CA GLY A 289 6.27 11.38 12.37
C GLY A 289 4.90 11.61 11.72
N GLU A 290 4.83 11.79 10.40
CA GLU A 290 3.57 12.01 9.69
C GLU A 290 2.65 10.80 9.79
N MET A 291 1.38 11.04 10.13
CA MET A 291 0.36 10.02 10.37
C MET A 291 -0.83 10.09 9.41
N ASP A 292 -1.04 11.24 8.75
CA ASP A 292 -2.03 11.38 7.69
C ASP A 292 -1.57 10.60 6.45
N LYS A 293 -2.26 9.49 6.21
CA LYS A 293 -1.99 8.60 5.09
C LYS A 293 -2.26 9.26 3.75
N VAL A 294 -3.13 10.27 3.67
CA VAL A 294 -3.34 11.05 2.45
C VAL A 294 -2.07 11.82 2.11
N VAL A 295 -1.48 12.53 3.08
CA VAL A 295 -0.19 13.24 2.93
C VAL A 295 0.94 12.27 2.57
N LEU A 296 1.01 11.10 3.22
CA LEU A 296 2.01 10.08 2.91
C LEU A 296 1.86 9.52 1.48
N ILE A 297 0.65 9.21 1.02
CA ILE A 297 0.38 8.76 -0.36
C ILE A 297 0.79 9.83 -1.37
N GLN A 298 0.35 11.08 -1.15
CA GLN A 298 0.66 12.22 -2.01
C GLN A 298 2.18 12.39 -2.16
N SER A 299 2.87 12.39 -1.02
CA SER A 299 4.31 12.60 -0.95
C SER A 299 5.09 11.45 -1.57
N ALA A 300 4.66 10.20 -1.35
CA ALA A 300 5.23 9.03 -2.02
C ALA A 300 5.02 9.07 -3.55
N LEU A 301 3.83 9.42 -4.04
CA LEU A 301 3.58 9.56 -5.49
C LEU A 301 4.50 10.60 -6.14
N LEU A 302 4.75 11.72 -5.46
CA LEU A 302 5.65 12.77 -5.92
C LEU A 302 7.12 12.36 -5.83
N MET A 303 7.57 11.81 -4.71
CA MET A 303 8.92 11.24 -4.56
C MET A 303 9.21 10.13 -5.58
N GLY A 304 8.17 9.46 -6.09
CA GLY A 304 8.25 8.56 -7.23
C GLY A 304 8.72 9.19 -8.55
N PHE A 305 8.90 10.52 -8.65
CA PHE A 305 9.57 11.19 -9.77
C PHE A 305 11.09 11.35 -9.55
N TRP A 306 11.66 10.83 -8.46
CA TRP A 306 13.11 10.82 -8.24
C TRP A 306 13.78 9.73 -9.06
N HIS A 307 14.83 10.11 -9.79
CA HIS A 307 15.62 9.19 -10.59
C HIS A 307 17.09 9.58 -10.50
N SER A 308 17.90 8.64 -10.04
CA SER A 308 19.32 8.79 -9.72
C SER A 308 20.04 7.52 -10.16
N LYS A 309 21.26 7.67 -10.67
CA LYS A 309 22.16 6.55 -11.02
C LYS A 309 22.68 5.90 -9.74
N GLU A 310 22.95 6.75 -8.76
CA GLU A 310 23.48 6.46 -7.43
C GLU A 310 22.49 5.59 -6.63
N ASP A 311 21.17 5.81 -6.78
CA ASP A 311 20.09 5.01 -6.18
C ASP A 311 19.65 3.79 -7.05
N GLY A 312 20.47 3.38 -8.03
CA GLY A 312 20.21 2.18 -8.84
C GLY A 312 18.91 2.22 -9.66
N HIS A 313 18.40 3.41 -10.00
CA HIS A 313 17.22 3.65 -10.84
C HIS A 313 15.86 3.07 -10.35
N ALA A 314 15.83 2.29 -9.27
CA ALA A 314 14.64 1.59 -8.78
C ALA A 314 13.71 2.45 -7.89
N GLN A 315 14.16 3.63 -7.48
CA GLN A 315 13.44 4.49 -6.53
C GLN A 315 11.99 4.87 -6.94
N PRO A 316 11.66 5.12 -8.22
CA PRO A 316 10.27 5.29 -8.68
C PRO A 316 9.38 4.09 -8.36
N TRP A 317 9.88 2.88 -8.60
CA TRP A 317 9.15 1.63 -8.35
C TRP A 317 8.91 1.39 -6.87
N TYR A 318 9.87 1.76 -6.02
CA TYR A 318 9.73 1.71 -4.56
C TYR A 318 8.63 2.65 -4.08
N TRP A 319 8.72 3.95 -4.39
CA TRP A 319 7.80 4.97 -3.86
C TRP A 319 6.37 4.80 -4.36
N VAL A 320 6.17 4.47 -5.63
CA VAL A 320 4.83 4.13 -6.16
C VAL A 320 4.29 2.87 -5.46
N GLY A 321 5.15 1.90 -5.15
CA GLY A 321 4.81 0.76 -4.31
C GLY A 321 4.30 1.14 -2.91
N VAL A 322 4.99 2.07 -2.24
CA VAL A 322 4.57 2.60 -0.92
C VAL A 322 3.21 3.27 -1.02
N ALA A 323 2.99 4.12 -2.03
CA ALA A 323 1.71 4.79 -2.26
C ALA A 323 0.56 3.78 -2.51
N ILE A 324 0.78 2.75 -3.33
CA ILE A 324 -0.21 1.69 -3.59
C ILE A 324 -0.59 0.96 -2.29
N SER A 325 0.40 0.56 -1.48
CA SER A 325 0.14 -0.11 -0.20
C SER A 325 -0.66 0.78 0.76
N LEU A 326 -0.34 2.07 0.84
CA LEU A 326 -1.09 3.02 1.68
C LEU A 326 -2.52 3.25 1.17
N CYS A 327 -2.73 3.33 -0.15
CA CYS A 327 -4.07 3.37 -0.74
C CYS A 327 -4.88 2.12 -0.41
N GLN A 328 -4.27 0.93 -0.44
CA GLN A 328 -4.94 -0.33 -0.08
C GLN A 328 -5.25 -0.41 1.42
N ILE A 329 -4.36 0.08 2.29
CA ILE A 329 -4.59 0.21 3.75
C ILE A 329 -5.77 1.14 4.06
N LEU A 330 -5.94 2.23 3.30
CA LEU A 330 -7.10 3.12 3.39
C LEU A 330 -8.35 2.61 2.63
N GLY A 331 -8.25 1.51 1.89
CA GLY A 331 -9.35 1.00 1.06
C GLY A 331 -9.71 1.92 -0.12
N LEU A 332 -8.80 2.73 -0.64
CA LEU A 332 -9.09 3.68 -1.74
C LEU A 332 -9.37 3.01 -3.09
N HIS A 333 -9.14 1.70 -3.19
CA HIS A 333 -9.51 0.86 -4.33
C HIS A 333 -10.99 0.42 -4.31
N ARG A 334 -11.70 0.74 -3.22
CA ARG A 334 -13.12 0.45 -3.04
C ARG A 334 -14.00 1.61 -3.48
N ASP A 335 -15.19 1.32 -3.98
CA ASP A 335 -16.16 2.34 -4.35
C ASP A 335 -16.63 3.20 -3.13
N PRO A 336 -16.37 4.52 -3.12
CA PRO A 336 -16.83 5.43 -2.06
C PRO A 336 -18.32 5.77 -2.18
N ASP A 337 -18.96 5.44 -3.29
CA ASP A 337 -20.38 5.74 -3.54
C ASP A 337 -21.29 4.52 -3.30
N SER A 338 -20.72 3.33 -3.12
CA SER A 338 -21.43 2.11 -2.76
C SER A 338 -22.09 2.22 -1.37
N ALA A 339 -23.42 2.09 -1.36
CA ALA A 339 -24.25 2.13 -0.16
C ALA A 339 -23.90 1.04 0.88
N LYS A 340 -23.17 -0.01 0.48
CA LYS A 340 -22.68 -1.07 1.37
C LYS A 340 -21.42 -0.68 2.16
N VAL A 341 -20.71 0.38 1.75
CA VAL A 341 -19.31 0.61 2.14
C VAL A 341 -19.10 1.98 2.82
N ASN A 342 -19.69 3.06 2.29
CA ASN A 342 -19.13 4.42 2.48
C ASN A 342 -20.13 5.56 2.79
N SER A 343 -21.28 5.28 3.42
CA SER A 343 -22.25 6.32 3.82
C SER A 343 -21.71 7.38 4.81
N VAL A 344 -20.56 7.12 5.43
CA VAL A 344 -19.99 7.91 6.53
C VAL A 344 -19.13 9.09 6.04
N PHE A 345 -18.63 9.07 4.78
CA PHE A 345 -17.67 10.09 4.30
C PHE A 345 -18.33 11.23 3.51
N PRO A 346 -17.96 12.50 3.79
CA PRO A 346 -18.34 13.65 2.97
C PRO A 346 -17.92 13.49 1.51
N GLY A 347 -18.75 13.98 0.58
CA GLY A 347 -18.53 13.85 -0.87
C GLY A 347 -17.17 14.38 -1.35
N CYS A 348 -16.65 15.48 -0.77
CA CYS A 348 -15.36 16.05 -1.14
C CYS A 348 -14.19 15.07 -0.99
N ARG A 349 -14.18 14.21 0.05
CA ARG A 349 -13.12 13.22 0.26
C ARG A 349 -13.11 12.13 -0.82
N ARG A 350 -14.24 11.90 -1.50
CA ARG A 350 -14.38 10.85 -2.53
C ARG A 350 -13.60 11.20 -3.80
N PHE A 351 -13.62 12.46 -4.23
CA PHE A 351 -12.88 12.94 -5.40
C PHE A 351 -11.36 12.79 -5.22
N ILE A 352 -10.82 13.23 -4.08
CA ILE A 352 -9.39 13.07 -3.79
C ILE A 352 -8.98 11.59 -3.68
N TRP A 353 -9.81 10.73 -3.08
CA TRP A 353 -9.54 9.28 -3.04
C TRP A 353 -9.51 8.64 -4.44
N ARG A 354 -10.50 8.98 -5.30
CA ARG A 354 -10.56 8.50 -6.68
C ARG A 354 -9.33 8.97 -7.48
N ARG A 355 -8.94 10.23 -7.35
CA ARG A 355 -7.72 10.78 -7.98
C ARG A 355 -6.46 10.06 -7.50
N LEU A 356 -6.27 9.85 -6.19
CA LEU A 356 -5.10 9.15 -5.64
C LEU A 356 -5.00 7.70 -6.13
N TRP A 357 -6.10 6.94 -6.13
CA TRP A 357 -6.09 5.56 -6.63
C TRP A 357 -5.72 5.48 -8.11
N TRP A 358 -6.37 6.28 -8.95
CA TRP A 358 -6.11 6.24 -10.39
C TRP A 358 -4.74 6.82 -10.77
N SER A 359 -4.20 7.76 -9.98
CA SER A 359 -2.80 8.17 -10.07
C SER A 359 -1.82 7.05 -9.72
N CYS A 360 -2.07 6.28 -8.65
CA CYS A 360 -1.29 5.07 -8.33
C CYS A 360 -1.36 4.04 -9.46
N PHE A 361 -2.56 3.77 -9.99
CA PHE A 361 -2.79 2.86 -11.11
C PHE A 361 -1.99 3.24 -12.35
N PHE A 362 -2.13 4.48 -12.82
CA PHE A 362 -1.36 5.00 -13.96
C PHE A 362 0.14 4.79 -13.78
N ARG A 363 0.69 5.16 -12.61
CA ARG A 363 2.12 5.02 -12.33
C ARG A 363 2.58 3.56 -12.27
N ASP A 364 1.76 2.65 -11.75
CA ASP A 364 2.04 1.21 -11.74
C ASP A 364 2.22 0.67 -13.16
N ARG A 365 1.24 0.93 -14.05
CA ARG A 365 1.26 0.41 -15.44
C ARG A 365 2.47 0.86 -16.23
N TRP A 366 2.77 2.16 -16.23
CA TRP A 366 3.89 2.70 -17.00
C TRP A 366 5.25 2.33 -16.40
N LEU A 367 5.41 2.32 -15.06
CA LEU A 367 6.67 1.85 -14.46
C LEU A 367 6.89 0.35 -14.66
N SER A 368 5.84 -0.47 -14.64
CA SER A 368 5.91 -1.89 -14.97
C SER A 368 6.40 -2.12 -16.40
N LEU A 369 5.86 -1.38 -17.38
CA LEU A 369 6.34 -1.41 -18.76
C LEU A 369 7.82 -1.00 -18.84
N THR A 370 8.17 0.18 -18.33
CA THR A 370 9.53 0.75 -18.42
C THR A 370 10.59 -0.10 -17.73
N LEU A 371 10.25 -0.80 -16.64
CA LEU A 371 11.20 -1.56 -15.83
C LEU A 371 11.10 -3.08 -16.02
N GLY A 372 10.18 -3.58 -16.86
CA GLY A 372 9.91 -5.01 -17.03
C GLY A 372 9.42 -5.70 -15.76
N ARG A 373 8.64 -5.02 -14.92
CA ARG A 373 8.24 -5.51 -13.58
C ARG A 373 6.75 -5.91 -13.53
N PRO A 374 6.37 -6.95 -12.75
CA PRO A 374 4.96 -7.33 -12.59
C PRO A 374 4.10 -6.19 -12.05
N LEU A 375 2.88 -6.06 -12.57
CA LEU A 375 1.86 -5.13 -12.08
C LEU A 375 1.59 -5.34 -10.59
N ARG A 376 1.50 -4.26 -9.79
CA ARG A 376 1.13 -4.35 -8.36
C ARG A 376 -0.37 -4.24 -8.13
N ILE A 377 -1.08 -3.50 -9.00
CA ILE A 377 -2.53 -3.35 -8.89
C ILE A 377 -3.21 -4.39 -9.78
N ASN A 378 -3.99 -5.28 -9.18
CA ASN A 378 -4.95 -6.11 -9.89
C ASN A 378 -6.32 -5.41 -9.92
N LEU A 379 -6.96 -5.33 -11.09
CA LEU A 379 -8.28 -4.70 -11.21
C LEU A 379 -9.41 -5.59 -10.71
N ASP A 380 -9.26 -6.92 -10.75
CA ASP A 380 -10.27 -7.86 -10.24
C ASP A 380 -10.47 -7.72 -8.71
N ASP A 381 -9.48 -7.15 -8.01
CA ASP A 381 -9.54 -6.85 -6.58
C ASP A 381 -10.21 -5.47 -6.29
N CYS A 382 -10.66 -4.73 -7.30
CA CYS A 382 -11.13 -3.34 -7.20
C CYS A 382 -12.58 -3.18 -7.70
N ASP A 383 -13.34 -2.27 -7.08
CA ASP A 383 -14.69 -1.87 -7.54
C ASP A 383 -14.87 -0.34 -7.68
N LEU A 384 -13.84 0.46 -7.39
CA LEU A 384 -13.85 1.91 -7.62
C LEU A 384 -14.10 2.25 -9.12
N PRO A 385 -15.10 3.08 -9.44
CA PRO A 385 -15.35 3.51 -10.83
C PRO A 385 -14.19 4.31 -11.45
N MET A 386 -14.08 4.21 -12.78
CA MET A 386 -13.14 5.02 -13.59
C MET A 386 -13.33 6.53 -13.34
N PRO A 387 -12.26 7.34 -13.40
CA PRO A 387 -12.35 8.76 -13.11
C PRO A 387 -12.97 9.54 -14.28
N SER A 388 -13.48 10.72 -13.94
CA SER A 388 -14.04 11.72 -14.85
C SER A 388 -13.26 13.04 -14.74
N ALA A 389 -13.47 13.96 -15.69
CA ALA A 389 -12.87 15.29 -15.59
C ALA A 389 -13.42 16.09 -14.39
N ALA A 390 -14.65 15.78 -13.94
CA ALA A 390 -15.27 16.42 -12.78
C ALA A 390 -14.53 16.11 -11.46
N ASP A 391 -13.88 14.95 -11.35
CA ASP A 391 -13.08 14.60 -10.16
C ASP A 391 -11.88 15.55 -9.96
N LEU A 392 -11.34 16.11 -11.04
CA LEU A 392 -10.25 17.10 -11.04
C LEU A 392 -10.77 18.53 -10.98
N LEU A 393 -11.84 18.84 -11.72
CA LEU A 393 -12.35 20.21 -11.83
C LEU A 393 -13.21 20.64 -10.63
N GLY A 394 -13.75 19.70 -9.86
CA GLY A 394 -14.67 19.98 -8.76
C GLY A 394 -14.10 20.88 -7.68
N ASP A 395 -12.94 20.54 -7.11
CA ASP A 395 -12.30 21.34 -6.04
C ASP A 395 -11.67 22.64 -6.55
N VAL A 396 -11.27 22.69 -7.84
CA VAL A 396 -10.80 23.91 -8.50
C VAL A 396 -11.95 24.90 -8.76
N ALA A 397 -13.17 24.43 -9.02
CA ALA A 397 -14.33 25.29 -9.18
C ALA A 397 -14.78 25.95 -7.85
N GLU A 398 -14.31 25.45 -6.71
CA GLU A 398 -14.65 25.95 -5.38
C GLU A 398 -13.65 26.98 -4.80
N ILE A 399 -12.59 27.34 -5.55
CA ILE A 399 -11.61 28.37 -5.14
C ILE A 399 -11.80 29.70 -5.89
N PRO A 400 -11.38 30.85 -5.31
CA PRO A 400 -11.48 32.16 -5.97
C PRO A 400 -10.78 32.21 -7.32
N ALA A 401 -11.43 32.86 -8.30
CA ALA A 401 -10.93 32.98 -9.68
C ALA A 401 -9.51 33.59 -9.77
N SER A 402 -9.14 34.47 -8.84
CA SER A 402 -7.79 35.04 -8.74
C SER A 402 -6.71 33.98 -8.48
N ILE A 403 -6.99 32.99 -7.61
CA ILE A 403 -6.10 31.86 -7.36
C ILE A 403 -6.04 30.98 -8.61
N THR A 404 -7.20 30.65 -9.19
CA THR A 404 -7.29 29.84 -10.42
C THR A 404 -6.43 30.43 -11.54
N SER A 405 -6.56 31.74 -11.82
CA SER A 405 -5.76 32.44 -12.83
C SER A 405 -4.26 32.56 -12.51
N ALA A 406 -3.87 32.49 -11.23
CA ALA A 406 -2.49 32.68 -10.80
C ALA A 406 -1.66 31.37 -10.78
N TYR A 407 -2.33 30.22 -10.67
CA TYR A 407 -1.70 28.91 -10.44
C TYR A 407 -2.02 27.84 -11.49
N PHE A 408 -3.16 27.92 -12.20
CA PHE A 408 -3.62 26.88 -13.12
C PHE A 408 -3.56 27.32 -14.59
N PRO A 409 -3.44 26.38 -15.56
CA PRO A 409 -3.51 26.70 -16.97
C PRO A 409 -4.96 26.94 -17.42
N ASN A 410 -5.19 27.87 -18.35
CA ASN A 410 -6.52 28.15 -18.90
C ASN A 410 -7.18 26.90 -19.54
N ASP A 411 -6.37 26.00 -20.11
CA ASP A 411 -6.83 24.74 -20.72
C ASP A 411 -7.09 23.61 -19.71
N LEU A 412 -7.14 23.89 -18.40
CA LEU A 412 -7.32 22.85 -17.37
C LEU A 412 -8.50 21.89 -17.63
N PRO A 413 -9.68 22.32 -18.14
CA PRO A 413 -10.75 21.39 -18.52
C PRO A 413 -10.36 20.39 -19.61
N GLN A 414 -9.56 20.83 -20.59
CA GLN A 414 -9.04 19.95 -21.64
C GLN A 414 -7.97 18.99 -21.09
N LEU A 415 -7.11 19.46 -20.20
CA LEU A 415 -6.10 18.64 -19.53
C LEU A 415 -6.73 17.57 -18.62
N ALA A 416 -7.84 17.90 -17.93
CA ALA A 416 -8.59 16.93 -17.14
C ALA A 416 -9.18 15.80 -18.00
N ASN A 417 -9.68 16.12 -19.19
CA ASN A 417 -10.08 15.12 -20.18
C ASN A 417 -8.89 14.27 -20.66
N TYR A 418 -7.74 14.88 -20.90
CA TYR A 418 -6.52 14.15 -21.27
C TYR A 418 -6.05 13.19 -20.17
N TRP A 419 -6.10 13.58 -18.90
CA TRP A 419 -5.81 12.69 -17.77
C TRP A 419 -6.75 11.47 -17.75
N VAL A 420 -8.07 11.66 -17.94
CA VAL A 420 -9.02 10.54 -18.01
C VAL A 420 -8.72 9.59 -19.18
N ILE A 421 -8.37 10.12 -20.36
CA ILE A 421 -7.95 9.31 -21.52
C ILE A 421 -6.69 8.50 -21.18
N LEU A 422 -5.72 9.12 -20.50
CA LEU A 422 -4.47 8.48 -20.08
C LEU A 422 -4.72 7.32 -19.10
N ILE A 423 -5.63 7.46 -18.12
CA ILE A 423 -6.03 6.35 -17.23
C ILE A 423 -6.66 5.21 -18.04
N LYS A 424 -7.52 5.53 -19.01
CA LYS A 424 -8.17 4.53 -19.89
C LYS A 424 -7.15 3.78 -20.78
N LEU A 425 -6.16 4.48 -21.36
CA LEU A 425 -5.05 3.84 -22.09
C LEU A 425 -4.20 2.95 -21.16
N SER A 426 -3.95 3.39 -19.92
CA SER A 426 -3.26 2.57 -18.91
C SER A 426 -4.00 1.28 -18.56
N LYS A 427 -5.34 1.24 -18.63
CA LYS A 427 -6.11 -0.02 -18.47
C LYS A 427 -5.71 -1.02 -19.55
N LEU A 428 -5.81 -0.63 -20.82
CA LEU A 428 -5.40 -1.46 -21.96
C LEU A 428 -3.93 -1.90 -21.87
N LEU A 429 -3.02 -0.99 -21.52
CA LEU A 429 -1.62 -1.34 -21.27
C LEU A 429 -1.47 -2.43 -20.20
N GLY A 430 -2.22 -2.32 -19.10
CA GLY A 430 -2.23 -3.33 -18.04
C GLY A 430 -2.74 -4.70 -18.52
N GLU A 431 -3.78 -4.72 -19.34
CA GLU A 431 -4.34 -5.93 -19.92
C GLU A 431 -3.37 -6.58 -20.92
N ILE A 432 -2.72 -5.80 -21.79
CA ILE A 432 -1.66 -6.24 -22.71
C ILE A 432 -0.47 -6.81 -21.93
N LEU A 433 0.00 -6.12 -20.88
CA LEU A 433 1.09 -6.60 -20.02
C LEU A 433 0.73 -7.93 -19.34
N ALA A 434 -0.49 -8.04 -18.79
CA ALA A 434 -0.97 -9.24 -18.13
C ALA A 434 -1.30 -10.40 -19.09
N LEU A 435 -1.50 -10.12 -20.38
CA LEU A 435 -1.74 -11.12 -21.41
C LEU A 435 -0.41 -11.64 -22.00
N SER A 436 0.46 -10.74 -22.45
CA SER A 436 1.64 -11.08 -23.27
C SER A 436 2.93 -11.35 -22.49
N TYR A 437 3.03 -10.94 -21.22
CA TYR A 437 4.31 -10.96 -20.46
C TYR A 437 4.27 -11.79 -19.16
N LYS A 438 3.32 -12.73 -19.02
CA LYS A 438 3.30 -13.69 -17.90
C LYS A 438 4.30 -14.84 -18.15
N PRO A 439 5.31 -15.08 -17.28
CA PRO A 439 6.31 -16.12 -17.50
C PRO A 439 5.78 -17.56 -17.59
N LEU A 440 4.62 -17.83 -16.99
CA LEU A 440 3.93 -19.12 -17.00
C LEU A 440 2.48 -18.97 -17.52
N GLY A 441 2.23 -17.95 -18.34
CA GLY A 441 0.94 -17.76 -19.00
C GLY A 441 0.78 -18.66 -20.22
N ALA A 442 -0.45 -19.00 -20.58
CA ALA A 442 -0.73 -19.53 -21.91
C ALA A 442 -0.44 -18.43 -22.96
N SER A 443 0.07 -18.83 -24.13
CA SER A 443 0.25 -17.90 -25.25
C SER A 443 -1.09 -17.24 -25.61
N PRO A 444 -1.13 -15.91 -25.80
CA PRO A 444 -2.37 -15.22 -26.15
C PRO A 444 -2.95 -15.73 -27.48
N THR A 445 -4.27 -15.90 -27.53
CA THR A 445 -4.98 -16.24 -28.77
C THR A 445 -5.11 -14.99 -29.66
N LEU A 446 -5.21 -15.19 -30.98
CA LEU A 446 -5.50 -14.10 -31.93
C LEU A 446 -6.76 -13.32 -31.54
N GLN A 447 -7.82 -14.03 -31.11
CA GLN A 447 -9.07 -13.41 -30.66
C GLN A 447 -8.86 -12.45 -29.48
N GLN A 448 -7.99 -12.78 -28.52
CA GLN A 448 -7.67 -11.87 -27.40
C GLN A 448 -6.91 -10.63 -27.87
N PHE A 449 -6.00 -10.76 -28.83
CA PHE A 449 -5.35 -9.60 -29.46
C PHE A 449 -6.33 -8.73 -30.25
N ASP A 450 -7.21 -9.33 -31.04
CA ASP A 450 -8.19 -8.60 -31.84
C ASP A 450 -9.21 -7.84 -30.98
N LEU A 451 -9.59 -8.38 -29.82
CA LEU A 451 -10.41 -7.68 -28.83
C LEU A 451 -9.69 -6.44 -28.27
N LEU A 452 -8.45 -6.58 -27.79
CA LEU A 452 -7.67 -5.47 -27.25
C LEU A 452 -7.37 -4.40 -28.31
N LYS A 453 -7.08 -4.82 -29.55
CA LYS A 453 -6.93 -3.93 -30.71
C LYS A 453 -8.21 -3.19 -31.02
N THR A 454 -9.36 -3.85 -30.94
CA THR A 454 -10.67 -3.23 -31.16
C THR A 454 -11.00 -2.21 -30.07
N GLU A 455 -10.72 -2.49 -28.80
CA GLU A 455 -10.90 -1.52 -27.70
C GLU A 455 -9.93 -0.33 -27.85
N LEU A 456 -8.67 -0.56 -28.23
CA LEU A 456 -7.70 0.51 -28.52
C LEU A 456 -8.19 1.44 -29.64
N LEU A 457 -8.67 0.89 -30.77
CA LEU A 457 -9.17 1.68 -31.90
C LEU A 457 -10.45 2.49 -31.61
N GLN A 458 -11.10 2.31 -30.47
CA GLN A 458 -12.21 3.19 -30.04
C GLN A 458 -11.73 4.55 -29.53
N PHE A 459 -10.45 4.70 -29.19
CA PHE A 459 -9.88 5.94 -28.67
C PHE A 459 -9.71 6.97 -29.78
N ARG A 460 -10.50 8.05 -29.73
CA ARG A 460 -10.34 9.21 -30.61
C ARG A 460 -9.43 10.25 -29.97
N ILE A 461 -8.14 10.13 -30.24
CA ILE A 461 -7.13 11.13 -29.84
C ILE A 461 -7.01 12.16 -30.98
N PRO A 462 -7.09 13.48 -30.71
CA PRO A 462 -6.93 14.49 -31.76
C PRO A 462 -5.55 14.41 -32.43
N ASP A 463 -5.49 14.47 -33.77
CA ASP A 463 -4.23 14.42 -34.52
C ASP A 463 -3.36 15.67 -34.33
N ARG A 464 -3.99 16.82 -34.04
CA ARG A 464 -3.32 18.12 -33.89
C ARG A 464 -3.92 18.93 -32.74
N PRO A 465 -3.12 19.80 -32.08
CA PRO A 465 -3.65 20.77 -31.14
C PRO A 465 -4.68 21.69 -31.80
N GLY A 466 -5.74 22.02 -31.07
CA GLY A 466 -6.75 22.99 -31.51
C GLY A 466 -6.19 24.41 -31.60
N HIS A 467 -6.74 25.23 -32.49
CA HIS A 467 -6.39 26.66 -32.57
C HIS A 467 -6.62 27.34 -31.21
N GLY A 468 -5.58 28.01 -30.69
CA GLY A 468 -5.63 28.70 -29.40
C GLY A 468 -5.20 27.86 -28.17
N GLN A 469 -4.95 26.56 -28.32
CA GLN A 469 -4.44 25.74 -27.21
C GLN A 469 -3.05 26.20 -26.75
N SER A 470 -2.81 26.19 -25.44
CA SER A 470 -1.50 26.48 -24.86
C SER A 470 -0.45 25.44 -25.24
N ARG A 471 0.84 25.82 -25.12
CA ARG A 471 1.98 24.90 -25.28
C ARG A 471 1.87 23.68 -24.34
N LEU A 472 1.26 23.84 -23.16
CA LEU A 472 1.07 22.76 -22.20
C LEU A 472 0.00 21.75 -22.68
N ALA A 473 -1.14 22.25 -23.19
CA ALA A 473 -2.17 21.40 -23.78
C ALA A 473 -1.66 20.66 -25.03
N ALA A 474 -0.89 21.34 -25.89
CA ALA A 474 -0.23 20.70 -27.02
C ALA A 474 0.76 19.60 -26.59
N PHE A 475 1.61 19.89 -25.59
CA PHE A 475 2.56 18.92 -25.03
C PHE A 475 1.87 17.66 -24.50
N TYR A 476 0.76 17.80 -23.76
CA TYR A 476 0.02 16.63 -23.27
C TYR A 476 -0.77 15.88 -24.34
N LEU A 477 -1.21 16.56 -25.40
CA LEU A 477 -1.78 15.88 -26.55
C LEU A 477 -0.72 15.00 -27.25
N TYR A 478 0.49 15.51 -27.49
CA TYR A 478 1.57 14.71 -28.07
C TYR A 478 1.98 13.55 -27.16
N HIS A 479 1.97 13.74 -25.83
CA HIS A 479 2.15 12.63 -24.90
C HIS A 479 1.05 11.57 -25.02
N LEU A 480 -0.22 11.96 -25.12
CA LEU A 480 -1.32 11.00 -25.35
C LEU A 480 -1.16 10.22 -26.64
N GLN A 481 -0.76 10.88 -27.74
CA GLN A 481 -0.47 10.22 -29.01
C GLN A 481 0.67 9.19 -28.85
N LEU A 482 1.76 9.56 -28.16
CA LEU A 482 2.88 8.66 -27.87
C LEU A 482 2.50 7.49 -26.94
N HIS A 483 1.51 7.67 -26.05
CA HIS A 483 0.99 6.61 -25.18
C HIS A 483 -0.03 5.68 -25.87
N TYR A 484 -0.49 6.04 -27.08
CA TYR A 484 -1.46 5.28 -27.89
C TYR A 484 -0.79 4.50 -29.04
N GLN A 485 0.33 5.03 -29.55
CA GLN A 485 1.25 4.35 -30.48
C GLN A 485 2.02 3.23 -29.79
#